data_AF-A0A7Y5H7Y3-F1
#
_entry.id   AF-A0A7Y5H7Y3-F1
#
_cell.length_a   1.000
_cell.length_b   1.000
_cell.length_c   1.000
_cell.angle_alpha   90.00
_cell.angle_beta   90.00
_cell.angle_gamma   90.00
#
_symmetry.space_group_name_H-M   'P 1'
#
loop_
_entity.id
_entity.type
_entity.pdbx_description
1 polymer ?
#
loop_
_entity_poly.entity_id
_entity_poly.type
_entity_poly.pdbx_seq_one_letter_code
_entity_poly.pdbx_strand_id
1 'polypeptide(L)'
;EAGGYPLRFVDTAGLAGTADGPGGEAEARARAVVREADLVLWLADPSGPSPAPARADLRLSGKSDLGRTLPGALPVSGTTGDGIDALRQEIVRALGLPWPADPRPAPFLPHHAPPPSSPP
;
A
#
# COMPACT_ATOMS: atom_id res chain seq x y z
N GLU A 1 -6.47 -1.04 10.18
CA GLU A 1 -6.07 -2.46 10.23
C GLU A 1 -6.54 -3.18 8.97
N ALA A 2 -5.91 -4.30 8.63
CA ALA A 2 -6.42 -5.23 7.64
C ALA A 2 -6.26 -6.64 8.21
N GLY A 3 -7.37 -7.37 8.35
CA GLY A 3 -7.33 -8.77 8.80
C GLY A 3 -6.79 -8.96 10.20
N GLY A 4 -6.86 -7.95 11.08
CA GLY A 4 -6.26 -7.99 12.42
C GLY A 4 -4.80 -7.53 12.51
N TYR A 5 -4.17 -7.16 11.38
CA TYR A 5 -2.82 -6.57 11.40
C TYR A 5 -2.89 -5.04 11.51
N PRO A 6 -2.11 -4.41 12.42
CA PRO A 6 -1.91 -2.98 12.43
C PRO A 6 -1.11 -2.58 11.18
N LEU A 7 -1.61 -1.59 10.44
CA LEU A 7 -0.96 -1.07 9.24
C LEU A 7 -0.75 0.43 9.39
N ARG A 8 0.41 0.92 8.96
CA ARG A 8 0.70 2.34 8.82
C ARG A 8 0.54 2.74 7.36
N PHE A 9 -0.47 3.55 7.07
CA PHE A 9 -0.64 4.15 5.74
C PHE A 9 0.10 5.49 5.70
N VAL A 10 0.90 5.69 4.66
CA VAL A 10 1.56 6.97 4.38
C VAL A 10 1.02 7.46 3.05
N ASP A 11 0.32 8.59 3.08
CA ASP A 11 -0.12 9.26 1.87
C ASP A 11 1.06 10.04 1.28
N THR A 12 1.41 9.74 0.03
CA THR A 12 2.43 10.50 -0.70
C THR A 12 1.72 11.50 -1.58
N ALA A 13 2.09 12.78 -1.48
CA ALA A 13 1.64 13.79 -2.44
C ALA A 13 1.78 13.24 -3.87
N GLY A 14 0.72 13.37 -4.67
CA GLY A 14 0.66 12.78 -6.01
C GLY A 14 1.91 13.15 -6.82
N LEU A 15 2.51 12.16 -7.50
CA LEU A 15 3.76 12.29 -8.26
C LEU A 15 3.63 13.16 -9.54
N ALA A 16 2.71 14.12 -9.56
CA ALA A 16 2.45 15.03 -10.68
C ALA A 16 3.25 16.34 -10.58
N GLY A 17 4.34 16.38 -9.81
CA GLY A 17 5.25 17.52 -9.76
C GLY A 17 6.28 17.47 -10.88
N THR A 18 6.47 18.56 -11.60
CA THR A 18 7.63 18.75 -12.48
C THR A 18 8.89 18.97 -11.65
N ALA A 19 9.99 18.31 -12.01
CA ALA A 19 11.26 18.33 -11.29
C ALA A 19 11.88 19.74 -11.13
N ASP A 20 11.42 20.73 -11.90
CA ASP A 20 12.01 22.07 -12.01
C ASP A 20 11.27 23.17 -11.20
N GLY A 21 10.34 22.81 -10.32
CA GLY A 21 9.67 23.74 -9.39
C GLY A 21 9.98 23.43 -7.91
N PRO A 22 9.45 24.22 -6.95
CA PRO A 22 9.59 23.96 -5.50
C PRO A 22 9.06 22.59 -5.00
N GLY A 23 8.62 21.71 -5.91
CA GLY A 23 8.16 20.35 -5.67
C GLY A 23 9.26 19.27 -5.59
N GLY A 24 10.52 19.58 -5.93
CA GLY A 24 11.59 18.57 -5.98
C GLY A 24 11.85 17.82 -4.66
N GLU A 25 11.81 18.51 -3.51
CA GLU A 25 11.96 17.85 -2.20
C GLU A 25 10.74 17.02 -1.82
N ALA A 26 9.54 17.46 -2.18
CA ALA A 26 8.31 16.72 -1.90
C ALA A 26 8.27 15.41 -2.69
N GLU A 27 8.67 15.46 -3.96
CA GLU A 27 8.82 14.29 -4.80
C GLU A 27 9.93 13.37 -4.28
N ALA A 28 11.10 13.92 -3.92
CA ALA A 28 12.20 13.13 -3.38
C ALA A 28 11.81 12.39 -2.09
N ARG A 29 11.07 13.05 -1.19
CA ARG A 29 10.51 12.43 0.03
C ARG A 29 9.49 11.34 -0.29
N ALA A 30 8.54 11.60 -1.19
CA ALA A 30 7.57 10.60 -1.63
C ALA A 30 8.27 9.36 -2.19
N ARG A 31 9.30 9.56 -3.01
CA ARG A 31 10.07 8.48 -3.64
C ARG A 31 10.92 7.70 -2.64
N ALA A 32 11.42 8.35 -1.59
CA ALA A 32 12.09 7.66 -0.48
C ALA A 32 11.12 6.76 0.29
N VAL A 33 9.92 7.26 0.63
CA VAL A 33 8.87 6.47 1.28
C VAL A 33 8.48 5.25 0.44
N VAL A 34 8.27 5.44 -0.87
CA VAL A 34 7.93 4.33 -1.80
C VAL A 34 9.01 3.23 -1.83
N ARG A 35 10.29 3.59 -1.66
CA ARG A 35 11.38 2.61 -1.60
C ARG A 35 11.39 1.82 -0.29
N GLU A 36 11.05 2.46 0.82
CA GLU A 36 11.08 1.85 2.15
C GLU A 36 9.81 1.07 2.49
N ALA A 37 8.70 1.35 1.81
CA ALA A 37 7.42 0.71 2.09
C ALA A 37 7.44 -0.81 1.79
N ASP A 38 6.84 -1.61 2.67
CA ASP A 38 6.65 -3.04 2.43
C ASP A 38 5.70 -3.31 1.25
N LEU A 39 4.71 -2.42 1.06
CA LEU A 39 3.72 -2.50 0.00
C LEU A 39 3.39 -1.10 -0.54
N VAL A 40 3.38 -0.96 -1.86
CA VAL A 40 3.06 0.30 -2.56
C VAL A 40 1.73 0.17 -3.30
N LEU A 41 0.77 0.99 -2.88
CA LEU A 41 -0.55 1.11 -3.51
C LEU A 41 -0.51 2.24 -4.53
N TRP A 42 -0.82 1.95 -5.79
CA TRP A 42 -0.99 2.98 -6.82
C TRP A 42 -2.46 3.25 -7.06
N LEU A 43 -2.95 4.40 -6.57
CA LEU A 43 -4.32 4.86 -6.79
C LEU A 43 -4.38 5.71 -8.06
N ALA A 44 -4.97 5.16 -9.12
CA ALA A 44 -5.16 5.82 -10.40
C ALA A 44 -6.60 6.32 -10.56
N ASP A 45 -6.74 7.51 -11.14
CA ASP A 45 -8.05 8.07 -11.50
C ASP A 45 -8.41 7.65 -12.94
N PRO A 46 -9.50 6.89 -13.16
CA PRO A 46 -9.93 6.47 -14.48
C PRO A 46 -10.45 7.63 -15.35
N SER A 47 -10.63 8.83 -14.79
CA SER A 47 -11.12 10.01 -15.51
C SER A 47 -10.03 10.87 -16.16
N GLY A 48 -8.76 10.57 -15.92
CA GLY A 48 -7.65 11.38 -16.42
C GLY A 48 -6.31 10.64 -16.45
N PRO A 49 -5.24 11.29 -16.94
CA PRO A 49 -3.91 10.71 -16.94
C PRO A 49 -3.43 10.51 -15.51
N SER A 50 -3.13 9.26 -15.17
CA SER A 50 -2.46 8.87 -13.93
C SER A 50 -1.14 8.21 -14.32
N PRO A 51 0.01 8.89 -14.19
CA PRO A 51 1.30 8.26 -14.45
C PRO A 51 1.56 7.17 -13.41
N ALA A 52 2.03 6.01 -13.88
CA ALA A 52 2.39 4.92 -13.00
C ALA A 52 3.73 5.21 -12.30
N PRO A 53 3.84 4.96 -10.98
CA PRO A 53 5.12 5.04 -10.28
C PRO A 53 6.06 3.91 -10.71
N ALA A 54 7.34 4.03 -10.35
CA ALA A 54 8.35 3.00 -10.61
C ALA A 54 8.05 1.66 -9.91
N ARG A 55 7.29 1.68 -8.81
CA ARG A 55 6.83 0.50 -8.07
C ARG A 55 5.34 0.65 -7.77
N ALA A 56 4.55 -0.35 -8.14
CA ALA A 56 3.11 -0.41 -7.87
C ALA A 56 2.74 -1.88 -7.61
N ASP A 57 2.81 -2.29 -6.35
CA ASP A 57 2.56 -3.68 -5.96
C ASP A 57 1.07 -4.03 -6.08
N LEU A 58 0.20 -3.06 -5.76
CA LEU A 58 -1.24 -3.13 -6.01
C LEU A 58 -1.70 -1.90 -6.79
N ARG A 59 -2.44 -2.13 -7.88
CA ARG A 59 -3.03 -1.08 -8.73
C ARG A 59 -4.50 -0.91 -8.35
N LEU A 60 -4.91 0.31 -8.04
CA LEU A 60 -6.27 0.65 -7.64
C LEU A 60 -6.88 1.60 -8.66
N SER A 61 -8.12 1.35 -9.03
CA SER A 61 -8.92 2.27 -9.81
C SER A 61 -9.84 3.03 -8.87
N GLY A 62 -9.48 4.27 -8.57
CA GLY A 62 -10.26 5.14 -7.69
C GLY A 62 -11.58 5.58 -8.32
N LYS A 63 -12.46 6.15 -7.49
CA LYS A 63 -13.75 6.73 -7.90
C LYS A 63 -14.63 5.75 -8.69
N SER A 64 -14.61 4.46 -8.31
CA SER A 64 -15.38 3.42 -9.01
C SER A 64 -16.89 3.66 -9.00
N ASP A 65 -17.38 4.45 -8.05
CA ASP A 65 -18.76 4.95 -7.97
C ASP A 65 -19.19 5.76 -9.21
N LEU A 66 -18.23 6.32 -9.96
CA LEU A 66 -18.50 7.02 -11.22
C LEU A 66 -18.64 6.08 -12.43
N GLY A 67 -18.63 4.76 -12.22
CA GLY A 67 -18.87 3.74 -13.25
C GLY A 67 -17.71 3.52 -14.22
N ARG A 68 -16.54 4.14 -13.99
CA ARG A 68 -15.32 3.93 -14.78
C ARG A 68 -14.30 3.18 -13.96
N THR A 69 -13.66 2.18 -14.57
CA THR A 69 -12.60 1.39 -13.92
C THR A 69 -11.44 1.16 -14.88
N LEU A 70 -10.23 1.03 -14.34
CA LEU A 70 -9.05 0.69 -15.12
C LEU A 70 -8.86 -0.84 -15.19
N PRO A 71 -8.60 -1.42 -16.38
CA PRO A 71 -8.32 -2.85 -16.51
C PRO A 71 -7.12 -3.28 -15.65
N GLY A 72 -7.28 -4.40 -14.95
CA GLY A 72 -6.23 -4.96 -14.08
C GLY A 72 -5.94 -4.15 -12.81
N ALA A 73 -6.82 -3.21 -12.45
CA ALA A 73 -6.77 -2.50 -11.18
C ALA A 73 -8.01 -2.82 -10.33
N LEU A 74 -7.83 -2.92 -9.02
CA LEU A 74 -8.93 -3.15 -8.09
C LEU A 74 -9.81 -1.89 -8.00
N PRO A 75 -11.11 -1.95 -8.34
CA PRO A 75 -11.99 -0.80 -8.24
C PRO A 75 -12.27 -0.46 -6.77
N VAL A 76 -12.09 0.80 -6.41
CA VAL A 76 -12.36 1.31 -5.06
C VAL A 76 -13.04 2.67 -5.13
N SER A 77 -13.94 2.93 -4.18
CA SER A 77 -14.50 4.24 -3.94
C SER A 77 -14.18 4.71 -2.53
N GLY A 78 -13.46 5.82 -2.42
CA GLY A 78 -13.28 6.50 -1.14
C GLY A 78 -14.56 7.15 -0.62
N THR A 79 -15.56 7.37 -1.50
CA THR A 79 -16.83 8.03 -1.15
C THR A 79 -17.85 7.02 -0.63
N THR A 80 -18.04 5.90 -1.33
CA THR A 80 -19.05 4.88 -0.96
C THR A 80 -18.48 3.79 -0.06
N GLY A 81 -17.15 3.62 -0.04
CA GLY A 81 -16.49 2.49 0.62
C GLY A 81 -16.49 1.21 -0.22
N ASP A 82 -17.03 1.24 -1.45
CA ASP A 82 -17.00 0.08 -2.34
C ASP A 82 -15.56 -0.37 -2.62
N GLY A 83 -15.35 -1.68 -2.59
CA GLY A 83 -14.04 -2.30 -2.84
C GLY A 83 -13.05 -2.22 -1.67
N ILE A 84 -13.36 -1.52 -0.57
CA ILE A 84 -12.42 -1.38 0.56
C ILE A 84 -12.16 -2.72 1.27
N ASP A 85 -13.16 -3.59 1.42
CA ASP A 85 -12.95 -4.91 2.02
C ASP A 85 -12.12 -5.84 1.11
N ALA A 86 -12.33 -5.78 -0.20
CA ALA A 86 -11.47 -6.48 -1.16
C ALA A 86 -10.03 -5.95 -1.11
N LEU A 87 -9.86 -4.62 -0.98
CA LEU A 87 -8.55 -3.99 -0.83
C LEU A 87 -7.84 -4.48 0.43
N ARG A 88 -8.54 -4.59 1.56
CA ARG A 88 -7.97 -5.13 2.81
C ARG A 88 -7.46 -6.56 2.63
N GLN A 89 -8.20 -7.40 1.94
CA GLN A 89 -7.79 -8.79 1.66
C GLN A 89 -6.56 -8.84 0.74
N GLU A 90 -6.55 -8.03 -0.33
CA GLU A 90 -5.40 -7.96 -1.24
C GLU A 90 -4.14 -7.40 -0.56
N ILE A 91 -4.27 -6.45 0.37
CA ILE A 91 -3.13 -5.96 1.15
C ILE A 91 -2.51 -7.09 1.97
N VAL A 92 -3.32 -7.86 2.71
CA VAL A 92 -2.84 -8.97 3.54
C VAL A 92 -2.22 -10.06 2.66
N ARG A 93 -2.86 -10.39 1.54
CA ARG A 93 -2.36 -11.35 0.55
C ARG A 93 -1.01 -10.90 -0.04
N ALA A 94 -0.88 -9.64 -0.43
CA ALA A 94 0.34 -9.09 -1.01
C ALA A 94 1.50 -9.02 -0.02
N LEU A 95 1.20 -8.80 1.27
CA LEU A 95 2.19 -8.88 2.36
C LEU A 95 2.56 -10.32 2.75
N GLY A 96 1.93 -11.34 2.14
CA GLY A 96 2.17 -12.75 2.46
C GLY A 96 1.70 -13.15 3.86
N LEU A 97 0.77 -12.40 4.44
CA LEU A 97 0.25 -12.61 5.78
C LEU A 97 -0.98 -13.54 5.75
N PRO A 98 -1.20 -14.40 6.76
CA PRO A 98 -2.39 -15.23 6.83
C PRO A 98 -3.64 -14.37 7.11
N TRP A 99 -4.76 -14.72 6.47
CA TRP A 99 -6.07 -14.06 6.64
C TRP A 99 -7.12 -15.03 7.19
N PRO A 100 -7.88 -14.67 8.25
CA PRO A 100 -7.61 -13.54 9.15
C PRO A 100 -6.32 -13.77 9.97
N ALA A 101 -5.81 -12.73 10.62
CA ALA A 101 -4.72 -12.88 11.58
C ALA A 101 -5.09 -13.90 12.64
N ASP A 102 -4.10 -14.68 13.05
CA ASP A 102 -4.24 -15.55 14.20
C ASP A 102 -4.55 -14.69 15.43
N PRO A 103 -5.65 -14.94 16.17
CA PRO A 103 -6.01 -14.16 17.35
C PRO A 103 -5.04 -14.35 18.51
N ARG A 104 -4.12 -15.32 18.43
CA ARG A 104 -3.03 -15.47 19.40
C ARG A 104 -2.07 -14.29 19.26
N PRO A 105 -1.67 -13.63 20.36
CA PRO A 105 -0.67 -12.56 20.30
C PRO A 105 0.61 -13.11 19.66
N ALA A 106 1.05 -12.47 18.58
CA ALA A 106 2.34 -12.81 17.98
C ALA A 106 3.42 -12.59 19.04
N PRO A 107 4.28 -13.60 19.33
CA PRO A 107 5.38 -13.38 20.25
C PRO A 107 6.22 -12.22 19.73
N PHE A 108 6.57 -11.29 20.62
CA PHE A 108 7.50 -10.21 20.29
C PHE A 108 8.79 -10.84 19.77
N LEU A 109 9.06 -10.68 18.48
CA LEU A 109 10.31 -11.08 17.85
C LEU A 109 11.20 -9.83 17.80
N PRO A 110 12.07 -9.59 18.79
CA PRO A 110 13.06 -8.53 18.67
C PRO A 110 13.93 -8.85 17.46
N HIS A 111 14.15 -7.86 16.61
CA HIS A 111 14.92 -7.94 15.35
C HIS A 111 16.42 -8.30 15.56
N HIS A 112 16.81 -8.62 16.79
CA HIS A 112 18.17 -8.91 17.25
C HIS A 112 18.22 -10.03 18.30
N ALA A 113 17.40 -11.08 18.20
CA ALA A 113 17.67 -12.28 18.98
C ALA A 113 18.90 -13.00 18.39
N PRO A 114 20.03 -13.15 19.12
CA PRO A 114 21.12 -14.00 18.66
C PRO A 114 20.63 -15.44 18.50
N PRO A 115 21.18 -16.23 17.54
CA PRO A 115 20.76 -17.61 17.37
C PRO A 115 20.97 -18.39 18.67
N PRO A 116 20.08 -19.33 19.01
CA PRO A 116 20.22 -20.12 20.22
C PRO A 116 21.56 -20.86 20.18
N SER A 117 22.37 -20.68 21.21
CA SER A 117 23.60 -21.43 21.40
C SER A 117 23.24 -22.91 21.55
N SER A 118 23.73 -23.77 20.65
CA SER A 118 23.56 -25.21 20.77
C SER A 118 24.11 -25.69 22.13
N PRO A 119 23.36 -26.50 22.89
CA PRO A 119 23.88 -27.11 24.10
C PRO A 119 24.89 -28.24 23.75
N PRO A 120 25.78 -28.59 24.69
CA PRO A 120 26.91 -29.51 24.47
C PRO A 120 26.49 -30.96 24.21
#